data_AF-A0A8B6XLY6-F1
#
_entry.id   AF-A0A8B6XLY6-F1
#
_cell.length_a   1.000
_cell.length_b   1.000
_cell.length_c   1.000
_cell.angle_alpha   90.00
_cell.angle_beta   90.00
_cell.angle_gamma   90.00
#
_symmetry.space_group_name_H-M   'P 1'
#
loop_
_entity.id
_entity.type
_entity.pdbx_description
1 polymer ?
#
loop_
_entity_poly.entity_id
_entity_poly.type
_entity_poly.pdbx_seq_one_letter_code
_entity_poly.pdbx_strand_id
1 'polypeptide(L)'
;MESYSSVVALFLLLHCVFGNPFFSHDSEGRYVSVVLDQDSQTLVVKNDVTEDFVAVGFFKNSMNESGWSKLHVTTNGIYDDMLQAEAAGIAEGYLTADHISMTYQNTLNDYCVNEKDFCEKLEQFLDDNAKWSSEQILLKTNLMSSYWQQVALINKQLEGLLKGYLQTNTQPVLNLFNFRYVFITITRPLLQQTRI
;
A
#
# COMPACT_ATOMS: atom_id res chain seq x y z
N MET A 1 -36.51 51.17 2.68
CA MET A 1 -35.93 49.96 2.05
C MET A 1 -34.40 50.03 2.09
N GLU A 2 -33.80 50.51 3.19
CA GLU A 2 -32.35 50.74 3.29
C GLU A 2 -31.73 50.11 4.56
N SER A 3 -32.54 49.60 5.50
CA SER A 3 -32.05 48.97 6.73
C SER A 3 -31.64 47.51 6.58
N TYR A 4 -32.02 46.83 5.48
CA TYR A 4 -31.68 45.42 5.24
C TYR A 4 -30.27 45.26 4.63
N SER A 5 -29.78 46.29 3.93
CA SER A 5 -28.47 46.23 3.24
C SER A 5 -27.29 46.22 4.22
N SER A 6 -27.40 46.94 5.34
CA SER A 6 -26.32 47.02 6.34
C SER A 6 -26.22 45.76 7.21
N VAL A 7 -27.32 45.06 7.44
CA VAL A 7 -27.34 43.82 8.24
C VAL A 7 -26.78 42.65 7.44
N VAL A 8 -27.09 42.57 6.14
CA VAL A 8 -26.52 41.55 5.24
C VAL A 8 -25.01 41.75 5.04
N ALA A 9 -24.54 43.00 4.94
CA ALA A 9 -23.12 43.31 4.88
C ALA A 9 -22.36 42.91 6.16
N LEU A 10 -22.99 43.07 7.33
CA LEU A 10 -22.40 42.66 8.62
C LEU A 10 -22.31 41.12 8.75
N PHE A 11 -23.31 40.38 8.26
CA PHE A 11 -23.31 38.91 8.24
C PHE A 11 -22.29 38.32 7.25
N LEU A 12 -22.08 38.98 6.10
CA LEU A 12 -21.06 38.58 5.12
C LEU A 12 -19.64 38.87 5.62
N LEU A 13 -19.43 39.97 6.36
CA LEU A 13 -18.14 40.29 6.97
C LEU A 13 -17.79 39.35 8.14
N LEU A 14 -18.79 38.89 8.92
CA LEU A 14 -18.58 37.88 9.96
C LEU A 14 -18.19 36.50 9.41
N HIS A 15 -18.67 36.12 8.21
CA HIS A 15 -18.25 34.88 7.53
C HIS A 15 -16.84 34.94 6.91
N CYS A 16 -16.27 36.14 6.75
CA CYS A 16 -14.89 36.32 6.31
C CYS A 16 -13.90 36.43 7.48
N VAL A 17 -14.33 36.93 8.64
CA VAL A 17 -13.47 37.12 9.83
C VAL A 17 -13.41 35.85 10.69
N PHE A 18 -14.51 35.11 10.79
CA PHE A 18 -14.51 33.73 11.26
C PHE A 18 -14.56 32.85 10.02
N GLY A 19 -13.41 32.74 9.35
CA GLY A 19 -13.25 31.74 8.30
C GLY A 19 -13.85 30.44 8.80
N ASN A 20 -14.70 29.82 7.98
CA ASN A 20 -15.21 28.49 8.26
C ASN A 20 -14.02 27.69 8.78
N PRO A 21 -14.09 27.12 10.00
CA PRO A 21 -13.25 25.99 10.26
C PRO A 21 -13.87 24.91 9.37
N PHE A 22 -13.55 24.94 8.07
CA PHE A 22 -12.99 23.75 7.48
C PHE A 22 -11.80 23.42 8.37
N PHE A 23 -12.10 22.81 9.51
CA PHE A 23 -11.28 21.79 10.12
C PHE A 23 -10.82 21.00 8.91
N SER A 24 -9.58 21.23 8.49
CA SER A 24 -8.80 20.13 7.97
C SER A 24 -9.04 19.03 8.98
N HIS A 25 -9.81 18.03 8.58
CA HIS A 25 -9.87 16.77 9.29
C HIS A 25 -8.45 16.22 9.16
N ASP A 26 -7.54 16.69 10.02
CA ASP A 26 -6.26 16.06 10.25
C ASP A 26 -6.66 14.72 10.83
N SER A 27 -6.81 13.73 9.95
CA SER A 27 -7.19 12.39 10.38
C SER A 27 -6.06 11.93 11.28
N GLU A 28 -6.34 11.86 12.57
CA GLU A 28 -5.55 11.10 13.53
C GLU A 28 -5.17 9.78 12.86
N GLY A 29 -3.87 9.44 12.84
CA GLY A 29 -3.37 8.35 12.01
C GLY A 29 -4.07 7.03 12.32
N ARG A 30 -4.15 6.15 11.33
CA ARG A 30 -4.89 4.89 11.43
C ARG A 30 -3.97 3.77 11.87
N TYR A 31 -4.42 2.99 12.85
CA TYR A 31 -3.76 1.75 13.26
C TYR A 31 -4.53 0.52 12.75
N VAL A 32 -3.79 -0.53 12.41
CA VAL A 32 -4.34 -1.88 12.22
C VAL A 32 -3.40 -2.93 12.81
N SER A 33 -3.96 -3.99 13.36
CA SER A 33 -3.25 -5.23 13.67
C SER A 33 -3.66 -6.32 12.68
N VAL A 34 -2.70 -7.11 12.24
CA VAL A 34 -2.91 -8.35 11.50
C VAL A 34 -2.64 -9.51 12.45
N VAL A 35 -3.66 -10.31 12.73
CA VAL A 35 -3.61 -11.42 13.69
C VAL A 35 -3.78 -12.76 12.98
N LEU A 36 -3.18 -13.82 13.52
CA LEU A 36 -3.43 -15.18 13.05
C LEU A 36 -4.67 -15.73 13.74
N ASP A 37 -5.75 -15.88 12.98
CA ASP A 37 -6.98 -16.50 13.46
C ASP A 37 -6.78 -18.02 13.62
N GLN A 38 -6.97 -18.51 14.85
CA GLN A 38 -6.66 -19.90 15.20
C GLN A 38 -7.64 -20.90 14.56
N ASP A 39 -8.90 -20.51 14.35
CA ASP A 39 -9.93 -21.40 13.80
C ASP A 39 -9.75 -21.60 12.29
N SER A 40 -9.53 -20.51 11.55
CA SER A 40 -9.35 -20.55 10.10
C SER A 40 -7.91 -20.79 9.67
N GLN A 41 -6.93 -20.60 10.57
CA GLN A 41 -5.50 -20.56 10.25
C GLN A 41 -5.16 -19.51 9.19
N THR A 42 -5.87 -18.37 9.21
CA THR A 42 -5.67 -17.27 8.26
C THR A 42 -5.33 -15.95 8.95
N LEU A 43 -4.66 -15.05 8.23
CA LEU A 43 -4.34 -13.72 8.71
C LEU A 43 -5.55 -12.79 8.53
N VAL A 44 -5.98 -12.15 9.62
CA VAL A 44 -7.16 -11.27 9.67
C VAL A 44 -6.75 -9.87 10.13
N VAL A 45 -7.29 -8.84 9.46
CA VAL A 45 -7.08 -7.44 9.83
C VAL A 45 -8.07 -7.02 10.92
N LYS A 46 -7.56 -6.33 11.95
CA LYS A 46 -8.31 -5.68 13.02
C LYS A 46 -7.99 -4.19 12.98
N ASN A 47 -9.01 -3.33 13.02
CA ASN A 47 -8.87 -1.87 13.02
C ASN A 47 -8.56 -1.32 14.43
N ASP A 48 -7.64 -1.97 15.14
CA ASP A 48 -7.18 -1.60 16.48
C ASP A 48 -5.80 -2.23 16.72
N VAL A 49 -5.09 -1.81 17.77
CA VAL A 49 -3.84 -2.43 18.21
C VAL A 49 -4.14 -3.55 19.20
N THR A 50 -3.91 -4.79 18.79
CA THR A 50 -4.06 -5.98 19.65
C THR A 50 -2.70 -6.51 20.10
N GLU A 51 -2.63 -7.21 21.24
CA GLU A 51 -1.37 -7.77 21.78
C GLU A 51 -0.88 -9.02 21.02
N ASP A 52 -1.81 -9.76 20.41
CA ASP A 52 -1.57 -11.01 19.67
C ASP A 52 -1.17 -10.79 18.20
N PHE A 53 -0.85 -9.56 17.82
CA PHE A 53 -0.51 -9.19 16.45
C PHE A 53 0.68 -9.98 15.90
N VAL A 54 0.55 -10.43 14.65
CA VAL A 54 1.67 -10.87 13.81
C VAL A 54 2.38 -9.64 13.23
N ALA A 55 1.60 -8.66 12.78
CA ALA A 55 2.08 -7.34 12.37
C ALA A 55 1.12 -6.24 12.83
N VAL A 56 1.66 -5.09 13.23
CA VAL A 56 0.90 -3.86 13.48
C VAL A 56 1.36 -2.79 12.51
N GLY A 57 0.41 -2.09 11.92
CA GLY A 57 0.64 -0.99 11.00
C GLY A 57 0.07 0.32 11.55
N PHE A 58 0.74 1.41 11.25
CA PHE A 58 0.27 2.78 11.46
C PHE A 58 0.47 3.59 10.19
N PHE A 59 -0.56 4.33 9.79
CA PHE A 59 -0.50 5.21 8.63
C PHE A 59 -1.07 6.60 8.94
N LYS A 60 -0.28 7.64 8.69
CA LYS A 60 -0.73 9.04 8.67
C LYS A 60 -0.53 9.63 7.28
N ASN A 61 -1.62 10.06 6.67
CA ASN A 61 -1.57 10.82 5.43
C ASN A 61 -1.35 12.31 5.71
N SER A 62 -0.10 12.76 5.66
CA SER A 62 0.29 14.17 5.80
C SER A 62 0.74 14.78 4.46
N MET A 63 0.25 14.26 3.32
CA MET A 63 0.63 14.78 1.99
C MET A 63 0.36 16.27 1.84
N ASN A 64 -0.79 16.75 2.29
CA ASN A 64 -1.17 18.16 2.17
C ASN A 64 -0.38 19.08 3.14
N GLU A 65 0.18 18.52 4.21
CA GLU A 65 0.88 19.26 5.26
C GLU A 65 2.39 19.33 5.00
N SER A 66 3.00 18.19 4.66
CA SER A 66 4.44 18.06 4.52
C SER A 66 4.90 17.51 3.17
N GLY A 67 3.98 17.14 2.29
CA GLY A 67 4.31 16.43 1.03
C GLY A 67 4.66 14.96 1.23
N TRP A 68 4.48 14.42 2.43
CA TRP A 68 4.85 13.04 2.78
C TRP A 68 3.76 12.38 3.62
N SER A 69 3.43 11.14 3.28
CA SER A 69 2.73 10.24 4.20
C SER A 69 3.73 9.43 5.01
N LYS A 70 3.31 9.03 6.21
CA LYS A 70 4.14 8.26 7.14
C LYS A 70 3.50 6.90 7.36
N LEU A 71 4.25 5.84 7.04
CA LEU A 71 3.87 4.46 7.29
C LEU A 71 4.88 3.86 8.28
N HIS A 72 4.37 3.20 9.30
CA HIS A 72 5.17 2.39 10.22
C HIS A 72 4.55 1.00 10.28
N VAL A 73 5.37 -0.04 10.08
CA VAL A 73 4.94 -1.44 10.21
C VAL A 73 5.92 -2.12 11.14
N THR A 74 5.41 -2.90 12.09
CA THR A 74 6.20 -3.67 13.05
C THR A 74 5.68 -5.09 13.10
N THR A 75 6.55 -6.08 12.96
CA THR A 75 6.21 -7.50 13.09
C THR A 75 6.61 -8.04 14.45
N ASN A 76 5.98 -9.13 14.85
CA ASN A 76 6.26 -9.83 16.09
C ASN A 76 7.13 -11.06 15.83
N GLY A 77 8.36 -11.05 16.37
CA GLY A 77 9.36 -12.10 16.18
C GLY A 77 9.05 -13.45 16.84
N ILE A 78 7.92 -13.60 17.54
CA ILE A 78 7.43 -14.89 18.03
C ILE A 78 6.89 -15.76 16.86
N TYR A 79 6.45 -15.14 15.77
CA TYR A 79 5.90 -15.84 14.61
C TYR A 79 6.98 -16.18 13.57
N ASP A 80 6.70 -17.18 12.72
CA ASP A 80 7.57 -17.53 11.59
C ASP A 80 7.75 -16.35 10.62
N ASP A 81 8.95 -16.21 10.07
CA ASP A 81 9.31 -15.08 9.19
C ASP A 81 8.38 -14.97 7.96
N MET A 82 7.89 -16.09 7.42
CA MET A 82 6.94 -16.05 6.29
C MET A 82 5.59 -15.49 6.70
N LEU A 83 5.11 -15.80 7.90
CA LEU A 83 3.88 -15.21 8.46
C LEU A 83 4.09 -13.72 8.74
N GLN A 84 5.25 -13.34 9.29
CA GLN A 84 5.60 -11.94 9.54
C GLN A 84 5.63 -11.14 8.22
N ALA A 85 6.29 -11.66 7.18
CA ALA A 85 6.36 -11.00 5.88
C ALA A 85 4.98 -10.81 5.25
N GLU A 86 4.14 -11.86 5.25
CA GLU A 86 2.77 -11.76 4.74
C GLU A 86 1.93 -10.76 5.52
N ALA A 87 1.98 -10.81 6.86
CA ALA A 87 1.22 -9.93 7.73
C ALA A 87 1.66 -8.46 7.59
N ALA A 88 2.96 -8.20 7.44
CA ALA A 88 3.50 -6.88 7.17
C ALA A 88 2.95 -6.31 5.86
N GLY A 89 2.94 -7.14 4.80
CA GLY A 89 2.34 -6.79 3.53
C GLY A 89 0.85 -6.47 3.66
N ILE A 90 0.08 -7.33 4.33
CA ILE A 90 -1.37 -7.12 4.55
C ILE A 90 -1.62 -5.78 5.27
N ALA A 91 -0.88 -5.49 6.34
CA ALA A 91 -1.03 -4.25 7.09
C ALA A 91 -0.77 -3.01 6.21
N GLU A 92 0.33 -3.01 5.45
CA GLU A 92 0.66 -1.93 4.52
C GLU A 92 -0.40 -1.77 3.43
N GLY A 93 -0.77 -2.86 2.78
CA GLY A 93 -1.69 -2.85 1.64
C GLY A 93 -3.08 -2.37 2.03
N TYR A 94 -3.54 -2.74 3.23
CA TYR A 94 -4.81 -2.30 3.79
C TYR A 94 -4.79 -0.82 4.18
N LEU A 95 -3.73 -0.36 4.85
CA LEU A 95 -3.61 1.03 5.30
C LEU A 95 -3.43 2.02 4.15
N THR A 96 -2.70 1.60 3.11
CA THR A 96 -2.25 2.48 2.02
C THR A 96 -3.02 2.27 0.71
N ALA A 97 -4.13 1.53 0.73
CA ALA A 97 -4.84 1.15 -0.49
C ALA A 97 -5.19 2.33 -1.41
N ASP A 98 -5.65 3.46 -0.85
CA ASP A 98 -5.97 4.65 -1.64
C ASP A 98 -4.72 5.24 -2.30
N HIS A 99 -3.58 5.22 -1.61
CA HIS A 99 -2.30 5.70 -2.14
C HIS A 99 -1.77 4.77 -3.24
N ILE A 100 -1.92 3.45 -3.07
CA ILE A 100 -1.59 2.46 -4.10
C ILE A 100 -2.46 2.69 -5.34
N SER A 101 -3.77 2.88 -5.17
CA SER A 101 -4.69 3.17 -6.26
C SER A 101 -4.32 4.44 -7.01
N MET A 102 -4.11 5.55 -6.30
CA MET A 102 -3.69 6.82 -6.90
C MET A 102 -2.35 6.67 -7.63
N THR A 103 -1.41 5.93 -7.06
CA THR A 103 -0.10 5.68 -7.69
C THR A 103 -0.26 4.90 -8.98
N TYR A 104 -1.07 3.83 -8.98
CA TYR A 104 -1.37 3.07 -10.19
C TYR A 104 -2.03 3.96 -11.25
N GLN A 105 -3.05 4.75 -10.86
CA GLN A 105 -3.75 5.64 -11.78
C GLN A 105 -2.81 6.69 -12.40
N ASN A 106 -1.92 7.27 -11.58
CA ASN A 106 -1.01 8.33 -12.00
C ASN A 106 0.18 7.83 -12.83
N THR A 107 0.57 6.56 -12.69
CA THR A 107 1.82 6.06 -13.28
C THR A 107 1.62 4.98 -14.35
N LEU A 108 0.55 4.19 -14.24
CA LEU A 108 0.38 2.95 -14.99
C LEU A 108 -0.97 2.77 -15.67
N ASN A 109 -1.96 3.62 -15.41
CA ASN A 109 -3.31 3.47 -15.96
C ASN A 109 -3.33 3.31 -17.49
N ASP A 110 -2.47 4.07 -18.17
CA ASP A 110 -2.40 4.08 -19.63
C ASP A 110 -1.23 3.21 -20.16
N TYR A 111 -0.52 2.52 -19.27
CA TYR A 111 0.54 1.60 -19.65
C TYR A 111 -0.09 0.44 -20.45
N CYS A 112 0.58 0.02 -21.52
CA CYS A 112 0.09 -1.03 -22.45
C CYS A 112 -1.11 -0.69 -23.34
N VAL A 113 -1.68 0.52 -23.28
CA VAL A 113 -2.84 0.86 -24.14
C VAL A 113 -2.48 0.86 -25.63
N ASN A 114 -1.32 1.42 -25.99
CA ASN A 114 -0.85 1.55 -27.39
C ASN A 114 0.32 0.62 -27.75
N GLU A 115 0.75 -0.23 -26.82
CA GLU A 115 2.01 -1.00 -26.90
C GLU A 115 1.75 -2.50 -26.63
N LYS A 116 0.70 -3.05 -27.25
CA LYS A 116 0.21 -4.42 -26.97
C LYS A 116 1.29 -5.48 -27.15
N ASP A 117 1.96 -5.49 -28.30
CA ASP A 117 3.02 -6.48 -28.60
C ASP A 117 4.19 -6.42 -27.61
N PHE A 118 4.52 -5.22 -27.13
CA PHE A 118 5.55 -5.06 -26.11
C PHE A 118 5.06 -5.61 -24.76
N CYS A 119 3.82 -5.30 -24.39
CA CYS A 119 3.27 -5.71 -23.11
C CYS A 119 3.00 -7.21 -23.03
N GLU A 120 2.59 -7.87 -24.11
CA GLU A 120 2.49 -9.33 -24.16
C GLU A 120 3.84 -10.00 -23.89
N LYS A 121 4.93 -9.48 -24.47
CA LYS A 121 6.29 -9.99 -24.22
C LYS A 121 6.75 -9.70 -22.79
N LEU A 122 6.42 -8.53 -22.26
CA LEU A 122 6.76 -8.16 -20.90
C LEU A 122 6.00 -9.01 -19.88
N GLU A 123 4.73 -9.31 -20.15
CA GLU A 123 3.92 -10.21 -19.34
C GLU A 123 4.48 -11.62 -19.32
N GLN A 124 4.77 -12.17 -20.49
CA GLN A 124 5.43 -13.46 -20.59
C GLN A 124 6.76 -13.49 -19.83
N PHE A 125 7.59 -12.45 -19.97
CA PHE A 125 8.86 -12.37 -19.25
C PHE A 125 8.70 -12.36 -17.73
N LEU A 126 7.72 -11.61 -17.21
CA LEU A 126 7.47 -11.52 -15.78
C LEU A 126 6.90 -12.83 -15.21
N ASP A 127 6.06 -13.52 -15.96
CA ASP A 127 5.51 -14.82 -15.60
C ASP A 127 6.59 -15.91 -15.60
N ASP A 128 7.42 -15.96 -16.64
CA ASP A 128 8.55 -16.89 -16.72
C ASP A 128 9.54 -16.65 -15.58
N ASN A 129 9.87 -15.39 -15.28
CA ASN A 129 10.75 -15.03 -14.17
C ASN A 129 10.14 -15.41 -12.80
N ALA A 130 8.83 -15.20 -12.62
CA ALA A 130 8.15 -15.54 -11.39
C ALA A 130 8.11 -17.05 -11.18
N LYS A 131 7.78 -17.81 -12.22
CA LYS A 131 7.80 -19.28 -12.20
C LYS A 131 9.18 -19.81 -11.85
N TRP A 132 10.22 -19.33 -12.54
CA TRP A 132 11.60 -19.72 -12.25
C TRP A 132 11.99 -19.38 -10.81
N SER A 133 11.64 -18.20 -10.32
CA SER A 133 11.94 -17.77 -8.95
C SER A 133 11.25 -18.67 -7.92
N SER A 134 9.97 -19.02 -8.12
CA SER A 134 9.24 -19.95 -7.26
C SER A 134 9.88 -21.34 -7.24
N GLU A 135 10.31 -21.86 -8.39
CA GLU A 135 11.03 -23.13 -8.48
C GLU A 135 12.36 -23.08 -7.69
N GLN A 136 13.11 -21.98 -7.81
CA GLN A 136 14.36 -21.82 -7.05
C GLN A 136 14.10 -21.69 -5.55
N ILE A 137 13.09 -20.92 -5.11
CA ILE A 137 12.71 -20.83 -3.69
C ILE A 137 12.44 -22.22 -3.13
N LEU A 138 11.61 -23.02 -3.81
CA LEU A 138 11.27 -24.37 -3.36
C LEU A 138 12.50 -25.27 -3.27
N LEU A 139 13.35 -25.27 -4.29
CA LEU A 139 14.54 -26.13 -4.32
C LEU A 139 15.61 -25.68 -3.33
N LYS A 140 15.86 -24.38 -3.19
CA LYS A 140 17.03 -23.84 -2.49
C LYS A 140 16.76 -23.51 -1.03
N THR A 141 15.52 -23.21 -0.65
CA THR A 141 15.14 -23.12 0.77
C THR A 141 15.20 -24.48 1.44
N ASN A 142 14.81 -25.56 0.75
CA ASN A 142 15.04 -26.93 1.21
C ASN A 142 16.52 -27.27 1.39
N LEU A 143 17.41 -26.57 0.69
CA LEU A 143 18.86 -26.68 0.81
C LEU A 143 19.45 -25.62 1.76
N MET A 144 18.62 -24.96 2.58
CA MET A 144 19.02 -23.99 3.61
C MET A 144 19.78 -22.77 3.06
N SER A 145 19.46 -22.32 1.84
CA SER A 145 20.06 -21.12 1.28
C SER A 145 19.46 -19.84 1.89
N SER A 146 20.28 -19.08 2.62
CA SER A 146 19.89 -17.79 3.21
C SER A 146 19.44 -16.76 2.18
N TYR A 147 20.06 -16.73 1.00
CA TYR A 147 19.65 -15.85 -0.10
C TYR A 147 18.21 -16.15 -0.54
N TRP A 148 17.90 -17.42 -0.83
CA TRP A 148 16.58 -17.80 -1.32
C TRP A 148 15.50 -17.70 -0.25
N GLN A 149 15.86 -17.80 1.04
CA GLN A 149 14.96 -17.43 2.14
C GLN A 149 14.57 -15.95 2.06
N GLN A 150 15.51 -15.03 1.88
CA GLN A 150 15.19 -13.60 1.76
C GLN A 150 14.34 -13.29 0.51
N VAL A 151 14.63 -13.94 -0.62
CA VAL A 151 13.80 -13.83 -1.84
C VAL A 151 12.37 -14.33 -1.58
N ALA A 152 12.21 -15.41 -0.82
CA ALA A 152 10.89 -15.91 -0.43
C ALA A 152 10.12 -14.91 0.43
N LEU A 153 10.79 -14.29 1.43
CA LEU A 153 10.18 -13.29 2.30
C LEU A 153 9.69 -12.06 1.53
N ILE A 154 10.49 -11.54 0.59
CA ILE A 154 10.10 -10.39 -0.24
C ILE A 154 8.87 -10.73 -1.09
N ASN A 155 8.85 -11.90 -1.73
CA ASN A 155 7.68 -12.34 -2.50
C ASN A 155 6.45 -12.49 -1.62
N LYS A 156 6.63 -13.02 -0.41
CA LYS A 156 5.55 -13.23 0.55
C LYS A 156 4.95 -11.91 1.06
N GLN A 157 5.79 -10.90 1.29
CA GLN A 157 5.34 -9.56 1.62
C GLN A 157 4.57 -8.90 0.46
N LEU A 158 5.01 -9.08 -0.79
CA LEU A 158 4.30 -8.58 -1.97
C LEU A 158 2.92 -9.24 -2.14
N GLU A 159 2.81 -10.55 -1.90
CA GLU A 159 1.51 -11.24 -1.85
C GLU A 159 0.62 -10.68 -0.75
N GLY A 160 1.17 -10.47 0.44
CA GLY A 160 0.48 -9.85 1.57
C GLY A 160 -0.05 -8.46 1.23
N LEU A 161 0.75 -7.65 0.55
CA LEU A 161 0.37 -6.31 0.10
C LEU A 161 -0.84 -6.32 -0.82
N LEU A 162 -0.86 -7.21 -1.82
CA LEU A 162 -2.03 -7.40 -2.68
C LEU A 162 -3.25 -7.86 -1.86
N LYS A 163 -3.08 -8.82 -0.94
CA LYS A 163 -4.18 -9.29 -0.08
C LYS A 163 -4.76 -8.17 0.77
N GLY A 164 -3.93 -7.35 1.40
CA GLY A 164 -4.36 -6.19 2.19
C GLY A 164 -5.10 -5.17 1.34
N TYR A 165 -4.59 -4.86 0.15
CA TYR A 165 -5.25 -3.97 -0.81
C TYR A 165 -6.64 -4.48 -1.20
N LEU A 166 -6.75 -5.76 -1.56
CA LEU A 166 -8.01 -6.38 -2.00
C LEU A 166 -9.07 -6.49 -0.89
N GLN A 167 -8.67 -6.40 0.38
CA GLN A 167 -9.61 -6.31 1.50
C GLN A 167 -10.26 -4.93 1.64
N THR A 168 -9.69 -3.92 0.96
CA THR A 168 -10.32 -2.60 0.83
C THR A 168 -11.18 -2.58 -0.43
N ASN A 169 -12.36 -1.96 -0.39
CA ASN A 169 -13.22 -1.81 -1.58
C ASN A 169 -12.69 -0.75 -2.57
N THR A 170 -11.39 -0.46 -2.54
CA THR A 170 -10.73 0.57 -3.36
C THR A 170 -10.63 0.12 -4.81
N GLN A 171 -10.83 1.06 -5.74
CA GLN A 171 -10.76 0.83 -7.18
C GLN A 171 -9.46 1.43 -7.76
N PRO A 172 -8.91 0.91 -8.87
CA PRO A 172 -9.38 -0.27 -9.61
C PRO A 172 -8.98 -1.57 -8.91
N VAL A 173 -9.70 -2.67 -9.15
CA VAL A 173 -9.25 -4.00 -8.68
C VAL A 173 -7.94 -4.37 -9.38
N LEU A 174 -6.86 -4.40 -8.62
CA LEU A 174 -5.54 -4.76 -9.12
C LEU A 174 -5.30 -6.27 -8.98
N ASN A 175 -4.54 -6.84 -9.91
CA ASN A 175 -4.04 -8.21 -9.80
C ASN A 175 -2.53 -8.20 -9.45
N LEU A 176 -1.95 -9.37 -9.22
CA LEU A 176 -0.53 -9.50 -8.87
C LEU A 176 0.39 -8.93 -9.95
N PHE A 177 0.00 -9.07 -11.21
CA PHE A 177 0.69 -8.46 -12.34
C PHE A 177 0.73 -6.94 -12.20
N ASN A 178 -0.42 -6.27 -12.08
CA ASN A 178 -0.52 -4.82 -11.89
C ASN A 178 0.36 -4.33 -10.73
N PHE A 179 0.35 -5.05 -9.61
CA PHE A 179 1.21 -4.75 -8.46
C PHE A 179 2.70 -4.86 -8.80
N ARG A 180 3.14 -5.95 -9.45
CA ARG A 180 4.54 -6.10 -9.87
C ARG A 180 4.99 -4.95 -10.78
N TYR A 181 4.12 -4.47 -11.66
CA TYR A 181 4.41 -3.32 -12.52
C TYR A 181 4.57 -2.03 -11.72
N VAL A 182 3.69 -1.78 -10.73
CA VAL A 182 3.81 -0.62 -9.83
C VAL A 182 5.19 -0.61 -9.18
N PHE A 183 5.63 -1.75 -8.62
CA PHE A 183 6.94 -1.86 -7.98
C PHE A 183 8.13 -1.68 -8.94
N ILE A 184 8.07 -2.28 -10.13
CA ILE A 184 9.13 -2.11 -11.15
C ILE A 184 9.20 -0.66 -11.65
N THR A 185 8.05 0.00 -11.78
CA THR A 185 7.98 1.35 -12.35
C THR A 185 8.40 2.41 -11.33
N ILE A 186 8.03 2.25 -10.06
CA ILE A 186 8.48 3.14 -8.96
C ILE A 186 9.99 3.03 -8.72
N THR A 187 10.61 1.88 -9.01
CA THR A 187 12.07 1.72 -8.89
C THR A 187 12.84 2.25 -10.11
N ARG A 188 12.16 2.56 -11.22
CA ARG A 188 12.80 3.05 -12.45
C ARG A 188 13.55 4.38 -12.30
N PRO A 189 13.05 5.39 -11.57
CA PRO A 189 13.82 6.62 -11.30
C PRO A 189 15.12 6.33 -10.53
N LEU A 190 15.12 5.37 -9.61
CA LEU A 190 16.30 4.99 -8.82
C LEU A 190 17.38 4.28 -9.67
N LEU A 191 16.97 3.53 -10.70
CA LEU A 191 17.89 2.85 -11.62
C LEU A 191 18.51 3.77 -12.68
N GLN A 192 17.93 4.94 -12.94
CA GLN A 192 18.54 5.94 -13.83
C GLN A 192 19.61 6.77 -13.11
N GLN A 193 19.60 6.80 -11.77
CA GLN A 193 20.56 7.57 -10.97
C GLN A 193 21.86 6.81 -10.68
N THR A 194 21.94 5.51 -10.99
CA THR A 194 23.15 4.69 -10.83
C THR A 194 23.98 4.53 -12.11
N ARG A 195 23.65 5.28 -13.18
CA ARG A 195 24.58 5.47 -14.30
C ARG A 195 25.46 6.70 -14.04
N ILE A 196 26.58 6.47 -13.35
CA ILE A 196 27.78 7.32 -13.41
C ILE A 196 28.71 6.71 -14.44
#